data_AF-A0A851IVW0-F1
#
_entry.id   AF-A0A851IVW0-F1
#
_cell.length_a   1.000
_cell.length_b   1.000
_cell.length_c   1.000
_cell.angle_alpha   90.00
_cell.angle_beta   90.00
_cell.angle_gamma   90.00
#
_symmetry.space_group_name_H-M   'P 1'
#
loop_
_entity.id
_entity.type
_entity.pdbx_description
1 polymer ?
#
loop_
_entity_poly.entity_id
_entity_poly.type
_entity_poly.pdbx_seq_one_letter_code
_entity_poly.pdbx_strand_id
1 'polypeptide(L)' 'FFADYEIPNLQKDKISQIVIWVVDDIEGPDIDSCGTNSVKTLETRLKTLGYDVTCTDNNK' A
#
# COMPACT_ATOMS: atom_id res chain seq x y z
N PHE A 1 -2.58 9.22 10.08
CA PHE A 1 -1.49 10.07 9.55
C PHE A 1 -1.25 9.80 8.07
N PHE A 2 -0.67 8.65 7.69
CA PHE A 2 -0.40 8.31 6.28
C PHE A 2 -1.59 8.54 5.33
N ALA A 3 -2.76 8.01 5.69
CA ALA A 3 -3.98 8.14 4.88
C ALA A 3 -4.46 9.59 4.68
N ASP A 4 -4.31 10.46 5.68
CA ASP A 4 -5.00 11.76 5.71
C ASP A 4 -4.06 12.95 5.47
N TYR A 5 -2.77 12.76 5.72
CA TYR A 5 -1.78 13.84 5.68
C TYR A 5 -0.63 13.55 4.73
N GLU A 6 -0.23 12.29 4.54
CA GLU A 6 0.88 11.98 3.63
C GLU A 6 0.37 11.76 2.22
N ILE A 7 -0.55 10.81 2.00
CA ILE A 7 -1.08 10.48 0.67
C ILE A 7 -1.62 11.72 -0.07
N PRO A 8 -2.39 12.64 0.55
CA PRO A 8 -2.89 13.82 -0.16
C PRO A 8 -1.81 14.85 -0.53
N ASN A 9 -0.63 14.80 0.11
CA ASN A 9 0.47 15.75 -0.09
C ASN A 9 1.62 15.17 -0.94
N LEU A 10 1.49 13.93 -1.40
CA LEU A 10 2.41 13.35 -2.37
C LEU A 10 2.35 14.12 -3.70
N GLN A 11 3.51 14.56 -4.19
CA GLN A 11 3.63 15.29 -5.46
C GLN A 11 3.66 14.29 -6.61
N LYS A 12 2.49 13.99 -7.18
CA LYS A 12 2.30 12.95 -8.19
C LYS A 12 3.25 13.07 -9.39
N ASP A 13 3.52 14.27 -9.86
CA ASP A 13 4.42 14.56 -10.98
C ASP A 13 5.89 14.23 -10.69
N LYS A 14 6.25 14.02 -9.43
CA LYS A 14 7.62 13.71 -8.98
C LYS A 14 7.76 12.28 -8.45
N ILE A 15 6.70 11.47 -8.51
CA ILE A 15 6.69 10.09 -8.01
C ILE A 15 6.53 9.15 -9.20
N SER A 16 7.50 8.27 -9.38
CA SER A 16 7.46 7.25 -10.44
C SER A 16 6.54 6.09 -10.08
N GLN A 17 6.60 5.60 -8.85
CA GLN A 17 5.86 4.42 -8.39
C GLN A 17 5.74 4.44 -6.86
N ILE A 18 4.68 3.84 -6.33
CA ILE A 18 4.52 3.52 -4.91
C ILE A 18 4.64 1.99 -4.74
N VAL A 19 5.55 1.56 -3.88
CA VAL A 19 5.76 0.14 -3.56
C VAL A 19 5.29 -0.10 -2.14
N ILE A 20 4.33 -1.00 -1.97
CA ILE A 20 3.77 -1.40 -0.67
C ILE A 20 4.44 -2.70 -0.24
N TRP A 21 5.01 -2.74 0.96
CA TRP A 21 5.49 -3.98 1.58
C TRP A 21 4.58 -4.31 2.74
N VAL A 22 3.89 -5.44 2.66
CA VAL A 22 3.15 -6.03 3.78
C VAL A 22 4.11 -6.97 4.48
N VAL A 23 4.29 -6.76 5.78
CA VAL A 23 5.28 -7.48 6.59
C VAL A 23 4.56 -8.06 7.79
N ASP A 24 4.45 -9.38 7.81
CA ASP A 24 3.99 -10.16 8.96
C ASP A 24 5.12 -10.47 9.93
N ASP A 25 4.76 -10.65 11.20
CA ASP A 25 5.65 -11.17 12.23
C ASP A 25 6.03 -12.64 11.93
N ILE A 26 7.25 -13.02 12.29
CA ILE A 26 7.71 -14.41 12.22
C ILE A 26 6.84 -15.26 13.14
N GLU A 27 6.22 -16.31 12.59
CA GLU A 27 5.25 -17.19 13.29
C GLU A 27 3.97 -16.47 13.79
N GLY A 28 3.77 -15.21 13.38
CA GLY A 28 2.55 -14.46 13.63
C GLY A 28 1.41 -14.84 12.66
N PRO A 29 0.17 -14.46 12.98
CA PRO A 29 -0.95 -14.63 12.05
C PRO A 29 -0.83 -13.66 10.86
N ASP A 30 -1.06 -14.15 9.65
CA ASP A 30 -1.35 -13.32 8.46
C ASP A 30 -2.78 -12.77 8.60
N ILE A 31 -2.88 -11.49 8.97
CA ILE A 31 -4.15 -10.80 9.15
C ILE A 31 -4.58 -10.08 7.85
N ASP A 32 -3.61 -9.46 7.18
CA ASP A 32 -3.77 -8.69 5.96
C ASP A 32 -2.58 -8.99 5.04
N SER A 33 -2.85 -9.07 3.75
CA SER A 33 -1.88 -9.41 2.72
C SER A 33 -2.18 -8.61 1.45
N CYS A 34 -1.26 -8.59 0.48
CA CYS A 34 -1.45 -7.81 -0.75
C CYS A 34 -2.78 -8.16 -1.45
N GLY A 35 -3.61 -7.15 -1.72
CA GLY A 35 -4.92 -7.30 -2.36
C GLY A 35 -6.08 -7.73 -1.44
N THR A 36 -5.87 -7.87 -0.12
CA THR A 36 -6.93 -8.21 0.84
C THR A 36 -7.28 -7.02 1.75
N ASN A 37 -8.47 -7.05 2.34
CA ASN A 37 -8.89 -6.17 3.44
C ASN A 37 -8.44 -4.69 3.30
N SER A 38 -7.65 -4.18 4.24
CA SER A 38 -7.26 -2.77 4.29
C SER A 38 -6.20 -2.42 3.24
N VAL A 39 -5.33 -3.38 2.89
CA VAL A 39 -4.32 -3.23 1.83
C VAL A 39 -5.00 -3.02 0.48
N LYS A 40 -6.09 -3.76 0.20
CA LYS A 40 -6.91 -3.55 -1.00
C LYS A 40 -7.51 -2.15 -1.05
N THR A 41 -7.99 -1.64 0.08
CA THR A 41 -8.53 -0.26 0.16
C THR A 41 -7.45 0.77 -0.14
N LEU A 42 -6.24 0.60 0.42
CA LEU A 42 -5.10 1.45 0.16
C LEU A 42 -4.68 1.42 -1.32
N GLU A 43 -4.47 0.22 -1.87
CA GLU A 43 -4.14 0.03 -3.29
C GLU A 43 -5.16 0.69 -4.21
N THR A 44 -6.44 0.48 -3.95
CA THR A 44 -7.53 1.07 -4.72
C THR A 44 -7.45 2.60 -4.69
N ARG A 45 -7.28 3.17 -3.49
CA ARG A 45 -7.19 4.63 -3.33
C ARG A 45 -5.99 5.22 -4.08
N LEU A 46 -4.81 4.61 -3.97
CA LEU A 46 -3.60 5.07 -4.65
C LEU A 46 -3.72 4.95 -6.17
N LYS A 47 -4.28 3.83 -6.67
CA LYS A 47 -4.57 3.64 -8.10
C LYS A 47 -5.60 4.64 -8.61
N THR A 48 -6.64 4.96 -7.83
CA THR A 48 -7.63 6.00 -8.18
C THR A 48 -7.03 7.40 -8.24
N LEU A 49 -6.06 7.72 -7.38
CA LEU A 49 -5.28 8.95 -7.47
C LEU A 49 -4.30 8.95 -8.67
N GLY A 50 -4.17 7.80 -9.33
CA GLY A 50 -3.41 7.58 -10.56
C GLY A 50 -1.92 7.40 -10.33
N TYR A 51 -1.53 6.88 -9.17
CA TYR A 51 -0.18 6.36 -8.95
C TYR A 51 -0.04 4.97 -9.60
N ASP A 52 1.16 4.67 -10.09
CA ASP A 52 1.55 3.27 -10.34
C ASP A 52 1.86 2.60 -8.99
N VAL A 53 1.27 1.43 -8.74
CA VAL A 53 1.29 0.78 -7.41
C VAL A 53 1.63 -0.69 -7.55
N THR A 54 2.68 -1.11 -6.84
CA THR A 54 3.04 -2.51 -6.66
C THR A 54 2.98 -2.90 -5.20
N CYS A 55 2.72 -4.17 -4.92
CA CYS A 55 2.65 -4.70 -3.56
C CYS A 55 3.47 -6.00 -3.46
N THR A 56 4.30 -6.09 -2.43
CA THR A 56 5.09 -7.26 -2.06
C THR A 56 4.71 -7.69 -0.66
N ASP A 57 4.66 -8.99 -0.46
CA ASP A 57 4.18 -9.63 0.75
C ASP A 57 5.23 -10.64 1.20
N ASN A 58 5.59 -10.67 2.48
CA ASN A 58 6.62 -11.55 3.00
C ASN A 58 6.12 -12.98 3.29
N ASN A 59 4.81 -13.21 3.30
CA ASN A 59 4.22 -14.45 3.80
C ASN A 59 3.39 -15.23 2.76
N LYS A 60 3.70 -15.03 1.46
CA LYS A 60 3.05 -15.71 0.34
C LYS A 60 3.67 -17.05 -0.06
#